data_AF-A0A8D9D6L5-F1
#
_entry.id   AF-A0A8D9D6L5-F1
#
_cell.length_a   1.000
_cell.length_b   1.000
_cell.length_c   1.000
_cell.angle_alpha   90.00
_cell.angle_beta   90.00
_cell.angle_gamma   90.00
#
_symmetry.space_group_name_H-M   'P 1'
#
loop_
_entity.id
_entity.type
_entity.pdbx_description
1 polymer ?
#
loop_
_entity_poly.entity_id
_entity_poly.type
_entity_poly.pdbx_seq_one_letter_code
_entity_poly.pdbx_strand_id
1 'polypeptide(L)'
;MLKDMTFITPSQSPPLIAVVDDNLYMLETSLNELRKLGVVPVSTNTTFGWGTAFKSMGDRLLIVGSSHSWHRKGIVYSCRPSPDVEEQHWEEL
;
A
#
# COMPACT_ATOMS: atom_id res chain seq x y z
N MET A 1 -27.64 -19.76 -25.08
CA MET A 1 -27.18 -20.28 -23.78
C MET A 1 -25.67 -20.09 -23.73
N LEU A 2 -25.21 -18.96 -23.17
CA LEU A 2 -23.79 -18.69 -22.91
C LEU A 2 -23.63 -18.59 -21.38
N LYS A 3 -24.09 -19.64 -20.70
CA LYS A 3 -23.79 -19.87 -19.29
C LYS A 3 -22.43 -20.58 -19.31
N ASP A 4 -21.54 -20.20 -18.41
CA ASP A 4 -20.22 -20.82 -18.20
C ASP A 4 -19.02 -20.17 -18.90
N MET A 5 -19.07 -18.86 -19.15
CA MET A 5 -17.83 -18.08 -18.97
C MET A 5 -17.66 -17.88 -17.48
N THR A 6 -17.03 -18.87 -16.84
CA THR A 6 -16.29 -18.65 -15.60
C THR A 6 -15.49 -17.38 -15.81
N PHE A 7 -15.90 -16.30 -15.15
CA PHE A 7 -15.07 -15.11 -15.04
C PHE A 7 -13.72 -15.62 -14.58
N ILE A 8 -12.74 -15.55 -15.49
CA ILE A 8 -11.35 -15.69 -15.17
C ILE A 8 -11.19 -14.73 -14.00
N THR A 9 -11.11 -15.27 -12.77
CA THR A 9 -10.71 -14.46 -11.64
C THR A 9 -9.43 -13.83 -12.14
N PRO A 10 -9.36 -12.48 -12.27
CA PRO A 10 -8.11 -11.88 -12.68
C PRO A 10 -7.10 -12.50 -11.74
N SER A 11 -6.08 -13.16 -12.29
CA SER A 11 -4.93 -13.58 -11.51
C SER A 11 -4.53 -12.29 -10.82
N GLN A 12 -4.96 -12.12 -9.57
CA GLN A 12 -4.78 -10.87 -8.87
C GLN A 12 -3.33 -10.98 -8.47
N SER A 13 -2.47 -10.57 -9.40
CA SER A 13 -1.13 -10.11 -9.12
C SER A 13 -1.23 -9.40 -7.78
N PRO A 14 -0.36 -9.74 -6.81
CA PRO A 14 -0.33 -9.05 -5.54
C PRO A 14 -0.46 -7.54 -5.79
N PRO A 15 -1.19 -6.80 -4.92
CA PRO A 15 -1.48 -5.39 -5.13
C PRO A 15 -0.26 -4.67 -5.70
N LEU A 16 -0.39 -4.14 -6.91
CA LEU A 16 0.69 -3.46 -7.61
C LEU A 16 0.80 -2.06 -7.02
N ILE A 17 1.57 -1.96 -5.95
CA ILE A 17 1.75 -0.74 -5.17
C ILE A 17 3.20 -0.29 -5.19
N ALA A 18 3.40 1.01 -5.09
CA ALA A 18 4.72 1.62 -4.96
C ALA A 18 4.66 2.79 -3.98
N VAL A 19 5.76 3.05 -3.29
CA VAL A 19 5.93 4.27 -2.50
C VAL A 19 6.97 5.14 -3.19
N VAL A 20 6.59 6.36 -3.53
CA VAL A 20 7.47 7.35 -4.17
C VAL A 20 7.26 8.68 -3.47
N ASP A 21 8.35 9.28 -2.99
CA ASP A 21 8.33 10.57 -2.28
C ASP A 21 7.30 10.58 -1.14
N ASP A 22 7.40 9.61 -0.22
CA ASP A 22 6.48 9.37 0.89
C ASP A 22 5.02 9.07 0.52
N ASN A 23 4.67 9.01 -0.77
CA ASN A 23 3.30 8.76 -1.23
C ASN A 23 3.12 7.33 -1.73
N LEU A 24 2.05 6.67 -1.26
CA LEU A 24 1.60 5.36 -1.73
C LEU A 24 0.79 5.52 -3.03
N TYR A 25 1.13 4.70 -4.01
CA TYR A 25 0.44 4.59 -5.29
C TYR A 25 -0.01 3.16 -5.52
N MET A 26 -1.12 3.01 -6.24
CA MET A 26 -1.67 1.74 -6.71
C MET A 26 -1.90 1.79 -8.21
N LEU A 27 -1.52 0.74 -8.92
CA LEU A 27 -1.86 0.56 -10.33
C LEU A 27 -3.22 -0.10 -10.45
N GLU A 28 -4.20 0.63 -11.00
CA GLU A 28 -5.47 0.07 -11.42
C GLU A 28 -5.32 -0.60 -12.79
N THR A 29 -5.22 -1.93 -12.80
CA THR A 29 -4.81 -2.71 -13.98
C THR A 29 -5.82 -2.71 -15.12
N SER A 30 -7.12 -2.53 -14.82
CA SER A 30 -8.19 -2.45 -15.82
C SER A 30 -8.12 -1.20 -16.68
N LEU A 31 -7.79 -0.07 -16.05
CA LEU A 31 -7.69 1.24 -16.70
C LEU A 31 -6.24 1.57 -17.09
N ASN A 32 -5.27 0.80 -16.58
CA ASN A 32 -3.85 1.09 -16.69
C ASN A 32 -3.51 2.48 -16.13
N GLU A 33 -4.11 2.83 -15.00
CA GLU A 33 -3.98 4.13 -14.34
C GLU A 33 -3.27 4.02 -12.99
N LEU A 34 -2.35 4.95 -12.73
CA LEU A 34 -1.69 5.06 -11.44
C LEU A 34 -2.51 5.97 -10.53
N ARG A 35 -3.04 5.43 -9.43
CA ARG A 35 -3.84 6.17 -8.45
C ARG A 35 -3.03 6.44 -7.20
N LYS A 36 -3.01 7.70 -6.78
CA LYS A 36 -2.41 8.12 -5.51
C LYS A 36 -3.34 7.77 -4.36
N LEU A 37 -2.83 7.06 -3.36
CA LEU A 37 -3.57 6.68 -2.16
C LEU A 37 -3.27 7.58 -0.96
N GLY A 38 -2.20 8.38 -1.01
CA GLY A 38 -1.85 9.35 0.04
C GLY A 38 -0.49 9.07 0.66
N VAL A 39 -0.17 9.77 1.76
CA VAL A 39 1.14 9.69 2.42
C VAL A 39 1.21 8.45 3.33
N VAL A 40 2.37 7.78 3.36
CA VAL A 40 2.63 6.66 4.27
C VAL A 40 3.08 7.15 5.66
N PRO A 41 2.72 6.47 6.75
CA PRO A 41 3.00 6.90 8.12
C PRO A 41 4.43 6.54 8.57
N VAL A 42 5.31 6.20 7.63
CA VAL A 42 6.70 5.83 7.91
C VAL A 42 7.62 6.88 7.32
N SER A 43 8.72 7.15 8.02
CA SER A 43 9.74 8.07 7.56
C SER A 43 10.54 7.51 6.39
N THR A 44 9.99 7.57 5.17
CA THR A 44 10.73 7.18 3.96
C THR A 44 11.83 8.18 3.61
N ASN A 45 11.66 9.46 3.98
CA ASN A 45 12.63 10.52 3.71
C ASN A 45 13.90 10.47 4.59
N THR A 46 13.84 10.04 5.86
CA THR A 46 15.06 9.97 6.70
C THR A 46 16.00 8.83 6.32
N THR A 47 15.53 7.87 5.53
CA THR A 47 16.30 6.74 5.04
C THR A 47 16.55 6.78 3.54
N PHE A 48 16.27 7.91 2.88
CA PHE A 48 16.44 8.07 1.43
C PHE A 48 15.74 6.96 0.62
N GLY A 49 14.56 6.53 1.08
CA GLY A 49 13.78 5.45 0.45
C GLY A 49 14.18 4.03 0.84
N TRP A 50 15.13 3.84 1.77
CA TRP A 50 15.54 2.50 2.25
C TRP A 50 14.85 2.10 3.55
N GLY A 51 14.66 0.79 3.78
CA GLY A 51 14.15 0.30 5.07
C GLY A 51 12.65 0.46 5.31
N THR A 52 11.87 0.70 4.24
CA THR A 52 10.42 0.52 4.25
C THR A 52 10.07 -0.74 3.46
N ALA A 53 9.29 -1.63 4.07
CA ALA A 53 8.76 -2.82 3.43
C ALA A 53 7.24 -2.83 3.53
N PHE A 54 6.58 -3.45 2.56
CA PHE A 54 5.13 -3.59 2.56
C PHE A 54 4.71 -5.03 2.30
N LYS A 55 3.59 -5.42 2.89
CA LYS A 55 3.03 -6.76 2.73
C LYS A 55 1.51 -6.73 2.73
N SER A 56 0.90 -7.41 1.76
CA SER A 56 -0.55 -7.67 1.78
C SER A 56 -0.93 -8.63 2.91
N MET A 57 -1.99 -8.32 3.65
CA MET A 57 -2.58 -9.13 4.71
C MET A 57 -4.11 -9.06 4.60
N GLY A 58 -4.71 -9.99 3.87
CA GLY A 58 -6.17 -9.97 3.62
C GLY A 58 -6.58 -8.72 2.83
N ASP A 59 -7.54 -7.97 3.36
CA ASP A 59 -8.01 -6.67 2.85
C ASP A 59 -7.15 -5.48 3.32
N ARG A 60 -6.04 -5.74 4.02
CA ARG A 60 -5.16 -4.74 4.59
C ARG A 60 -3.78 -4.72 3.94
N LEU A 61 -3.16 -3.55 4.00
CA LEU A 61 -1.77 -3.33 3.67
C LEU A 61 -0.98 -3.09 4.96
N LEU A 62 0.07 -3.88 5.17
CA LEU A 62 1.05 -3.63 6.21
C LEU A 62 2.20 -2.81 5.63
N ILE A 63 2.63 -1.79 6.38
CA ILE A 63 3.85 -1.04 6.13
C ILE A 63 4.75 -1.18 7.34
N VAL A 64 5.95 -1.69 7.12
CA VAL A 64 7.00 -1.86 8.13
C VAL A 64 8.08 -0.82 7.85
N GLY A 65 8.46 -0.06 8.87
CA GLY A 65 9.48 0.96 8.76
C GLY A 65 10.12 1.30 10.11
N SER A 66 10.72 2.48 10.18
CA SER A 66 11.35 2.99 11.40
C SER A 66 10.70 4.28 11.86
N SER A 67 10.52 4.42 13.17
CA SER A 67 9.95 5.63 13.78
C SER A 67 10.88 6.83 13.60
N HIS A 68 10.32 8.04 13.65
CA HIS A 68 11.06 9.30 13.66
C HIS A 68 11.85 9.56 14.97
N SER A 69 11.84 8.63 15.93
CA SER A 69 12.46 8.83 17.24
C SER A 69 13.98 8.61 17.20
N TRP A 70 14.70 9.29 18.10
CA TRP A 70 16.15 9.15 18.26
C TRP A 70 16.57 7.69 18.50
N HIS A 71 15.71 6.93 19.16
CA HIS A 71 15.84 5.50 19.37
C HIS A 71 15.07 4.76 18.28
N ARG A 72 15.64 4.70 17.06
CA ARG A 72 15.04 4.08 15.86
C ARG A 72 14.36 2.73 16.12
N LYS A 73 13.10 2.78 16.55
CA LYS A 73 12.25 1.62 16.82
C LYS A 73 11.61 1.17 15.51
N GLY A 74 11.60 -0.14 15.27
CA GLY A 74 10.80 -0.73 14.20
C GLY A 74 9.32 -0.52 14.49
N ILE A 75 8.58 -0.02 13.51
CA ILE A 75 7.15 0.28 13.60
C ILE A 75 6.43 -0.42 12.46
N VAL A 76 5.22 -0.86 12.73
CA VAL A 76 4.34 -1.46 11.74
C VAL A 76 3.03 -0.71 11.76
N TYR A 77 2.61 -0.24 10.59
CA TYR A 77 1.29 0.34 10.39
C TYR A 77 0.46 -0.59 9.51
N SER A 78 -0.85 -0.59 9.72
CA SER A 78 -1.82 -1.22 8.84
C SER A 78 -2.86 -0.22 8.36
N CYS A 79 -3.30 -0.34 7.12
CA CYS A 79 -4.49 0.35 6.62
C CYS A 79 -5.32 -0.58 5.73
N ARG A 80 -6.58 -0.21 5.53
CA ARG A 80 -7.41 -0.71 4.43
C ARG A 80 -7.32 0.30 3.29
N PRO A 81 -6.52 0.05 2.24
CA PRO A 81 -6.34 1.02 1.17
C PRO A 81 -7.67 1.24 0.45
N SER A 82 -8.08 2.50 0.33
CA SER A 82 -9.25 2.91 -0.44
C SER A 82 -8.85 4.04 -1.40
N PRO A 83 -9.17 3.93 -2.70
CA PRO A 83 -8.83 4.96 -3.67
C PRO A 83 -9.86 6.11 -3.70
N ASP A 84 -10.89 6.04 -2.86
CA ASP A 84 -11.99 7.01 -2.77
C ASP A 84 -11.84 7.97 -1.58
N VAL A 85 -10.72 7.89 -0.86
CA VAL A 85 -10.38 8.78 0.26
C VAL A 85 -9.11 9.57 -0.06
N GLU A 86 -9.06 10.82 0.39
CA GLU A 86 -7.89 11.68 0.22
C GLU A 86 -6.70 11.22 1.08
N GLU A 87 -6.99 10.71 2.28
CA GLU A 87 -6.01 10.20 3.23
C GLU A 87 -6.41 8.81 3.73
N GLN A 88 -5.44 7.90 3.80
CA GLN A 88 -5.65 6.57 4.37
C GLN A 88 -5.64 6.65 5.90
N HIS A 89 -6.52 5.88 6.54
CA HIS A 89 -6.50 5.72 7.98
C HIS A 89 -5.49 4.63 8.38
N TRP A 90 -4.43 5.03 9.09
CA TRP A 90 -3.36 4.13 9.52
C TRP A 90 -3.50 3.77 11.01
N GLU A 91 -3.36 2.48 11.30
CA GLU A 91 -3.36 1.92 12.67
C GLU A 91 -1.96 1.37 12.98
N GLU A 92 -1.31 1.85 14.05
CA GLU A 92 -0.04 1.27 14.54
C GLU A 92 -0.32 -0.10 15.19
N LEU A 93 0.52 -1.09 14.90
CA LEU A 93 0.46 -2.46 15.43
C LEU A 93 1.51 -2.70 16.52
#